data_AF-A0A954Y198-F1
#
_entry.id   AF-A0A954Y198-F1
#
_cell.length_a   1.000
_cell.length_b   1.000
_cell.length_c   1.000
_cell.angle_alpha   90.00
_cell.angle_beta   90.00
_cell.angle_gamma   90.00
#
_symmetry.space_group_name_H-M   'P 1'
#
loop_
_entity.id
_entity.type
_entity.pdbx_description
1 polymer ?
#
loop_
_entity_poly.entity_id
_entity_poly.type
_entity_poly.pdbx_seq_one_letter_code
_entity_poly.pdbx_strand_id
1 'polypeptide(L)'
;MSSAAKPALTDSPWLWFTLFTAVGLAALLATGGKFGKRQAGIERQYQARSAAASGQLQVDADATGKKSVRGAPEYSTPDETIIPLWPLEILLGMICAGSLAMLLRQQLGSATE
;
A
#
# COMPACT_ATOMS: atom_id res chain seq x y z
N MET A 1 13.40 28.49 43.11
CA MET A 1 13.45 28.96 41.71
C MET A 1 13.13 27.78 40.83
N SER A 2 11.86 27.59 40.45
CA SER A 2 11.48 26.48 39.57
C SER A 2 11.70 26.94 38.14
N SER A 3 12.77 26.47 37.51
CA SER A 3 12.96 26.63 36.07
C SER A 3 11.90 25.77 35.40
N ALA A 4 10.86 26.37 34.83
CA ALA A 4 9.90 25.64 34.02
C ALA A 4 10.65 25.10 32.81
N ALA A 5 11.02 23.81 32.86
CA ALA A 5 11.72 23.16 31.77
C ALA A 5 10.77 23.08 30.58
N LYS A 6 11.22 23.55 29.41
CA LYS A 6 10.47 23.40 28.16
C LYS A 6 10.16 21.91 27.95
N PRO A 7 8.91 21.52 27.66
CA PRO A 7 8.55 20.12 27.47
C PRO A 7 9.44 19.49 26.39
N ALA A 8 9.88 18.25 26.64
CA ALA A 8 10.78 17.57 25.72
C ALA A 8 10.04 17.22 24.43
N LEU A 9 10.72 17.27 23.28
CA LEU A 9 10.11 16.94 21.99
C LEU A 9 9.52 15.53 21.97
N THR A 10 10.14 14.61 22.73
CA THR A 10 9.73 13.21 22.90
C THR A 10 8.40 13.03 23.61
N ASP A 11 7.91 14.06 24.32
CA ASP A 11 6.61 14.04 24.99
C ASP A 11 5.47 14.37 24.02
N SER A 12 5.78 14.87 22.81
CA SER A 12 4.77 15.15 21.79
C SER A 12 4.29 13.85 21.12
N PRO A 13 2.98 13.52 21.16
CA PRO A 13 2.46 12.36 20.45
C PRO A 13 2.65 12.48 18.94
N TRP A 14 2.68 13.70 18.39
CA TRP A 14 2.84 13.93 16.96
C TRP A 14 4.24 13.57 16.45
N LEU A 15 5.26 13.67 17.29
CA LEU A 15 6.61 13.18 16.96
C LEU A 15 6.55 11.68 16.65
N TRP A 16 5.91 10.91 17.51
CA TRP A 16 5.82 9.46 17.38
C TRP A 16 4.98 9.03 16.17
N PHE A 17 3.85 9.70 15.93
CA PHE A 17 3.07 9.46 14.71
C PHE A 17 3.88 9.76 13.45
N THR A 18 4.62 10.86 13.42
CA THR A 18 5.47 11.22 12.28
C THR A 18 6.55 10.16 12.06
N LEU A 19 7.29 9.78 13.10
CA LEU A 19 8.35 8.77 13.02
C LEU A 19 7.82 7.42 12.53
N PHE A 20 6.75 6.93 13.15
CA PHE A 20 6.20 5.62 12.82
C PHE A 20 5.69 5.57 11.39
N THR A 21 4.92 6.58 10.98
CA THR A 21 4.39 6.62 9.61
C THR A 21 5.47 6.90 8.57
N ALA A 22 6.50 7.70 8.88
CA ALA A 22 7.64 7.91 8.00
C ALA A 22 8.43 6.61 7.78
N VAL A 23 8.73 5.86 8.84
CA VAL A 23 9.41 4.56 8.74
C VAL A 23 8.55 3.55 7.98
N GLY A 24 7.25 3.47 8.30
CA GLY A 24 6.31 2.59 7.60
C GLY A 24 6.20 2.91 6.10
N LEU A 25 6.11 4.20 5.75
CA LEU A 25 6.08 4.66 4.36
C LEU A 25 7.39 4.34 3.65
N ALA A 26 8.54 4.60 4.28
CA ALA A 26 9.85 4.28 3.71
C ALA A 26 10.01 2.78 3.46
N ALA A 27 9.61 1.94 4.42
CA ALA A 27 9.63 0.49 4.27
C ALA A 27 8.70 0.02 3.15
N LEU A 28 7.50 0.58 3.07
CA LEU A 28 6.51 0.26 2.04
C LEU A 28 7.03 0.62 0.64
N LEU A 29 7.54 1.84 0.45
CA LEU A 29 8.10 2.28 -0.83
C LEU A 29 9.35 1.48 -1.23
N ALA A 30 10.22 1.15 -0.28
CA ALA A 30 11.40 0.32 -0.53
C ALA A 30 11.06 -1.11 -0.96
N THR A 31 9.88 -1.63 -0.56
CA THR A 31 9.47 -3.01 -0.79
C THR A 31 8.33 -3.16 -1.79
N GLY A 32 7.67 -2.07 -2.20
CA GLY A 32 6.48 -2.07 -3.05
C GLY A 32 6.66 -2.82 -4.36
N GLY A 33 7.76 -2.58 -5.08
CA GLY A 33 8.05 -3.30 -6.34
C GLY A 33 8.24 -4.82 -6.19
N LYS A 34 8.70 -5.28 -5.02
CA LYS A 34 8.83 -6.72 -4.72
C LYS A 34 7.46 -7.32 -4.38
N PHE A 35 6.63 -6.59 -3.64
CA PHE A 35 5.30 -7.05 -3.26
C PHE A 35 4.33 -7.05 -4.44
N GLY A 36 4.36 -6.05 -5.33
CA GLY A 36 3.52 -6.03 -6.54
C GLY A 36 3.73 -7.26 -7.43
N LYS A 37 4.99 -7.65 -7.68
CA LYS A 37 5.30 -8.88 -8.45
C LYS A 37 4.74 -10.15 -7.82
N ARG A 38 4.81 -10.26 -6.49
CA ARG A 38 4.30 -11.42 -5.75
C ARG A 38 2.77 -11.43 -5.73
N GLN A 39 2.16 -10.29 -5.45
CA GLN A 39 0.72 -10.11 -5.40
C GLN A 39 0.10 -10.44 -6.76
N ALA A 40 0.66 -9.91 -7.85
CA ALA A 40 0.21 -10.22 -9.21
C ALA A 40 0.30 -11.70 -9.54
N GLY A 41 1.34 -12.40 -9.08
CA GLY A 41 1.46 -13.86 -9.26
C GLY A 41 0.37 -14.65 -8.54
N ILE A 42 0.06 -14.27 -7.29
CA ILE A 42 -1.00 -14.90 -6.49
C ILE A 42 -2.37 -14.65 -7.11
N GLU A 43 -2.65 -13.40 -7.48
CA GLU A 43 -3.91 -13.01 -8.11
C GLU A 43 -4.12 -13.69 -9.47
N ARG A 44 -3.06 -13.81 -10.29
CA ARG A 44 -3.11 -14.56 -11.56
C ARG A 44 -3.52 -16.02 -11.36
N GLN A 45 -2.92 -16.69 -10.38
CA GLN A 45 -3.24 -18.08 -10.08
C GLN A 45 -4.68 -18.22 -9.60
N TYR A 46 -5.14 -17.29 -8.76
CA TYR A 46 -6.52 -17.25 -8.32
C TYR A 46 -7.48 -17.04 -9.50
N GLN A 47 -7.27 -16.02 -10.33
CA GLN A 47 -8.09 -15.73 -11.51
C GLN A 47 -8.18 -16.91 -12.47
N ALA A 48 -7.06 -17.61 -12.72
CA ALA A 48 -7.05 -18.78 -13.59
C ALA A 48 -7.91 -19.92 -13.04
N ARG A 49 -7.83 -20.19 -11.74
CA ARG A 49 -8.65 -21.20 -11.07
C ARG A 49 -10.12 -20.81 -11.04
N SER A 50 -10.41 -19.54 -10.75
CA SER A 50 -11.77 -19.00 -10.73
C SER A 50 -12.43 -19.08 -12.09
N ALA A 51 -11.72 -18.73 -13.17
CA ALA A 51 -12.25 -18.79 -14.54
C ALA A 51 -12.48 -20.22 -15.03
N ALA A 52 -11.64 -21.17 -14.63
CA ALA A 52 -11.87 -22.59 -14.90
C ALA A 52 -13.09 -23.13 -14.13
N ALA A 53 -13.24 -22.76 -12.86
CA ALA A 53 -14.35 -23.20 -12.01
C ALA A 53 -15.69 -22.56 -12.39
N SER A 54 -15.70 -21.31 -12.84
CA SER A 54 -16.91 -20.59 -13.26
C SER A 54 -17.38 -20.94 -14.67
N GLY A 55 -16.60 -21.73 -15.42
CA GLY A 55 -16.88 -22.05 -16.82
C GLY A 55 -16.68 -20.88 -17.80
N GLN A 56 -16.11 -19.76 -17.33
CA GLN A 56 -15.68 -18.64 -18.18
C GLN A 56 -14.58 -19.07 -19.16
N LEU A 57 -13.66 -19.91 -18.69
CA LEU A 57 -12.61 -20.47 -19.51
C LEU A 57 -13.11 -21.73 -20.22
N GLN A 58 -13.45 -21.61 -21.50
CA GLN A 58 -13.81 -22.75 -22.33
C GLN A 58 -12.64 -23.11 -23.24
N VAL A 59 -12.16 -24.35 -23.09
CA VAL A 59 -11.12 -24.92 -23.96
C VAL A 59 -11.81 -25.81 -24.97
N ASP A 60 -11.90 -25.33 -26.20
CA ASP A 60 -12.51 -26.05 -27.30
C ASP A 60 -11.43 -26.65 -28.20
N ALA A 61 -11.66 -27.85 -28.72
CA ALA A 61 -10.72 -28.54 -29.58
C ALA A 61 -11.35 -28.72 -30.96
N ASP A 62 -10.78 -28.07 -31.96
CA ASP A 62 -11.25 -28.20 -33.34
C ASP A 62 -10.97 -29.62 -33.90
N ALA A 63 -11.64 -30.02 -34.97
CA ALA A 63 -11.54 -31.35 -35.59
C ALA A 63 -10.12 -31.73 -36.05
N THR A 64 -9.23 -30.74 -36.19
CA THR A 64 -7.80 -30.89 -36.48
C THR A 64 -6.92 -31.06 -35.23
N GLY A 65 -7.52 -31.11 -34.03
CA GLY A 65 -6.83 -31.21 -32.74
C GLY A 65 -6.28 -29.87 -32.21
N LYS A 66 -6.58 -28.76 -32.89
CA LYS A 66 -6.13 -27.42 -32.47
C LYS A 66 -6.99 -26.92 -31.30
N LYS A 67 -6.35 -26.69 -30.15
CA LYS A 67 -7.01 -26.16 -28.95
C LYS A 67 -7.16 -24.64 -29.07
N SER A 68 -8.38 -24.14 -28.89
CA SER A 68 -8.68 -22.71 -28.79
C SER A 68 -9.26 -22.41 -27.40
N VAL A 69 -8.91 -21.25 -26.85
CA VAL A 69 -9.39 -20.81 -25.54
C VAL A 69 -10.30 -19.61 -25.76
N ARG A 70 -11.56 -19.70 -25.33
CA ARG A 70 -12.51 -18.59 -25.29
C ARG A 70 -12.78 -18.16 -23.84
N GLY A 71 -12.96 -16.86 -23.65
CA GLY A 71 -13.37 -16.29 -22.35
C GLY A 71 -12.28 -16.22 -21.29
N ALA A 72 -11.00 -16.21 -21.67
CA ALA A 72 -9.91 -16.01 -20.72
C ALA A 72 -10.05 -14.63 -20.05
N PRO A 73 -10.00 -14.55 -18.70
CA PRO A 73 -10.08 -13.29 -17.99
C PRO A 73 -8.80 -12.46 -18.21
N GLU A 74 -8.92 -11.15 -18.02
CA GLU A 74 -7.76 -10.28 -17.90
C GLU A 74 -7.03 -10.58 -16.60
N TYR A 75 -5.74 -10.86 -16.72
CA TYR A 75 -4.93 -11.39 -15.64
C TYR A 75 -4.14 -10.28 -14.95
N SER A 76 -4.08 -10.30 -13.60
CA SER A 76 -3.35 -9.30 -12.83
C SER A 76 -1.88 -9.21 -13.23
N THR A 77 -1.41 -7.98 -13.44
CA THR A 77 0.01 -7.68 -13.70
C THR A 77 0.62 -6.96 -12.50
N PRO A 78 1.96 -6.88 -12.38
CA PRO A 78 2.59 -6.17 -11.26
C PRO A 78 2.18 -4.70 -11.14
N ASP A 79 1.79 -4.07 -12.25
CA ASP A 79 1.34 -2.67 -12.30
C ASP A 79 -0.19 -2.54 -12.17
N GLU A 80 -0.92 -3.64 -12.38
CA GLU A 80 -2.38 -3.68 -12.40
C GLU A 80 -2.87 -4.88 -11.58
N THR A 81 -2.76 -4.74 -10.25
CA THR A 81 -3.31 -5.69 -9.28
C THR A 81 -4.72 -5.29 -8.87
N ILE A 82 -5.57 -6.27 -8.59
CA ILE A 82 -6.92 -6.05 -8.05
C ILE A 82 -6.83 -5.33 -6.71
N ILE A 83 -5.84 -5.70 -5.88
CA ILE A 83 -5.59 -5.10 -4.58
C ILE A 83 -4.28 -4.30 -4.67
N PRO A 84 -4.33 -3.00 -4.99
CA PRO A 84 -3.14 -2.17 -5.10
C PRO A 84 -2.64 -1.71 -3.72
N LEU A 85 -1.34 -1.43 -3.62
CA LEU A 85 -0.68 -0.96 -2.39
C LEU A 85 -0.79 0.56 -2.20
N TRP A 86 -1.06 1.33 -3.27
CA TRP A 86 -1.10 2.79 -3.24
C TRP A 86 -2.09 3.39 -2.22
N PRO A 87 -3.27 2.80 -1.91
CA PRO A 87 -4.17 3.39 -0.91
C PRO A 87 -3.51 3.45 0.48
N LEU A 88 -2.69 2.45 0.81
CA LEU A 88 -1.94 2.41 2.07
C LEU A 88 -0.83 3.45 2.08
N GLU A 89 -0.14 3.65 0.95
CA GLU A 89 0.87 4.69 0.77
C GLU A 89 0.28 6.08 0.99
N ILE A 90 -0.89 6.36 0.40
CA ILE A 90 -1.59 7.64 0.58
C ILE A 90 -2.03 7.83 2.02
N LEU A 91 -2.61 6.80 2.65
CA LEU A 91 -3.03 6.89 4.04
C LEU A 91 -1.86 7.20 4.97
N LEU A 92 -0.75 6.46 4.84
CA LEU A 92 0.48 6.71 5.60
C LEU A 92 1.04 8.10 5.33
N GLY A 93 1.05 8.53 4.06
CA GLY A 93 1.48 9.87 3.66
C GLY A 93 0.63 10.98 4.29
N MET A 94 -0.69 10.84 4.31
CA MET A 94 -1.60 11.80 4.94
C MET A 94 -1.38 11.88 6.46
N ILE A 95 -1.24 10.74 7.13
CA ILE A 95 -0.98 10.73 8.58
C ILE A 95 0.39 11.34 8.88
N CYS A 96 1.42 11.01 8.09
CA CYS A 96 2.77 11.56 8.25
C CYS A 96 2.77 13.08 8.04
N ALA A 97 2.12 13.59 6.98
CA ALA A 97 2.03 15.01 6.70
C ALA A 97 1.21 15.75 7.78
N GLY A 98 0.07 15.19 8.18
CA GLY A 98 -0.79 15.77 9.21
C GLY A 98 -0.13 15.82 10.60
N SER A 99 0.55 14.74 11.00
CA SER A 99 1.29 14.69 12.27
C SER A 99 2.50 15.63 12.25
N LEU A 100 3.24 15.71 11.15
CA LEU A 100 4.33 16.66 11.01
C LEU A 100 3.84 18.12 11.09
N ALA A 101 2.73 18.44 10.42
CA ALA A 101 2.12 19.77 10.49
C ALA A 101 1.69 20.13 11.92
N MET A 102 1.10 19.18 12.65
CA MET A 102 0.73 19.38 14.06
C MET A 102 1.95 19.56 14.96
N LEU A 103 3.02 18.79 14.73
CA LEU A 103 4.27 18.91 15.48
C LEU A 103 4.90 20.29 15.26
N LEU A 104 4.97 20.75 14.02
CA LEU A 104 5.49 22.08 13.69
C LEU A 104 4.62 23.19 14.32
N ARG A 105 3.30 23.04 14.29
CA ARG A 105 2.38 23.97 14.94
C ARG A 105 2.60 24.05 16.45
N GLN A 106 2.82 22.92 17.13
CA GLN A 106 3.14 22.90 18.56
C GLN A 106 4.44 23.62 18.85
N GLN A 107 5.49 23.34 18.07
CA GLN A 107 6.80 23.97 18.27
C GLN A 107 6.78 25.48 18.07
N LEU A 108 6.03 25.96 17.08
CA LEU A 108 5.85 27.39 16.83
C LEU A 108 5.03 28.07 17.93
N GLY A 109 3.95 27.44 18.41
CA GLY A 109 3.16 27.96 19.53
C GLY A 109 3.96 28.07 20.83
N SER A 110 4.79 27.07 21.12
CA SER A 110 5.70 27.07 22.29
C SER A 110 6.91 28.02 22.15
N ALA A 111 7.06 28.73 21.03
CA ALA A 111 8.11 29.72 20.83
C ALA A 111 7.61 31.17 21.00
N THR A 112 6.28 31.37 21.05
CA THR A 112 5.62 32.66 21.20
C THR A 112 5.14 32.98 22.62
N GLU A 113 5.15 31.99 23.52
CA GLU A 113 4.93 32.15 24.97
C GLU A 113 6.26 32.18 25.73
#